data_AF-A0A916G6L7-F1
#
_entry.id   AF-A0A916G6L7-F1
#
_cell.length_a   1.000
_cell.length_b   1.000
_cell.length_c   1.000
_cell.angle_alpha   90.00
_cell.angle_beta   90.00
_cell.angle_gamma   90.00
#
_symmetry.space_group_name_H-M   'P 1'
#
loop_
_entity.id
_entity.type
_entity.pdbx_description
1 polymer ?
#
loop_
_entity_poly.entity_id
_entity_poly.type
_entity_poly.pdbx_seq_one_letter_code
_entity_poly.pdbx_strand_id
1 'polypeptide(L)' 'VAKKYAGNAAAAAELEAKVKKGGSGKWGTVPMPPNPAVSDADIKKLVAWILATK' A
#
# COMPACT_ATOMS: atom_id res chain seq x y z
N VAL A 1 9.24 -2.79 0.25
CA VAL A 1 7.97 -2.93 1.00
C VAL A 1 7.67 -4.38 1.34
N ALA A 2 7.76 -5.30 0.35
CA ALA A 2 7.56 -6.73 0.54
C ALA A 2 8.24 -7.32 1.79
N LYS A 3 9.55 -7.11 1.99
CA LYS A 3 10.25 -7.62 3.20
C LYS A 3 9.64 -7.14 4.53
N LYS A 4 9.10 -5.93 4.60
CA LYS A 4 8.49 -5.36 5.81
C LYS A 4 7.10 -5.97 6.11
N TYR A 5 6.46 -6.56 5.11
CA TYR A 5 5.13 -7.17 5.18
C TYR A 5 5.15 -8.68 4.89
N ALA A 6 6.33 -9.29 4.78
CA ALA A 6 6.48 -10.71 4.53
C ALA A 6 5.83 -11.50 5.67
N GLY A 7 4.89 -12.38 5.32
CA GLY A 7 4.12 -13.17 6.30
C GLY A 7 2.86 -12.48 6.84
N ASN A 8 2.58 -11.23 6.45
CA ASN A 8 1.35 -10.55 6.85
C ASN A 8 0.27 -10.69 5.77
N ALA A 9 -0.70 -11.59 5.98
CA ALA A 9 -1.83 -11.79 5.07
C ALA A 9 -2.74 -10.55 4.94
N ALA A 10 -2.76 -9.66 5.94
CA ALA A 10 -3.51 -8.42 5.92
C ALA A 10 -2.75 -7.25 5.25
N ALA A 11 -1.50 -7.46 4.81
CA ALA A 11 -0.66 -6.44 4.20
C ALA A 11 -1.31 -5.78 2.97
N ALA A 12 -1.97 -6.60 2.13
CA ALA A 12 -2.60 -6.13 0.92
C ALA A 12 -3.74 -5.15 1.25
N ALA A 13 -4.66 -5.55 2.12
CA ALA A 13 -5.78 -4.70 2.52
C ALA A 13 -5.34 -3.42 3.26
N GLU A 14 -4.31 -3.51 4.12
CA GLU A 14 -3.76 -2.31 4.78
C GLU A 14 -3.13 -1.34 3.77
N LEU A 15 -2.34 -1.85 2.82
CA LEU A 15 -1.70 -1.03 1.80
C LEU A 15 -2.73 -0.43 0.84
N GLU A 16 -3.75 -1.19 0.43
CA GLU A 16 -4.86 -0.68 -0.38
C GLU A 16 -5.56 0.49 0.30
N ALA A 17 -5.92 0.33 1.58
CA ALA A 17 -6.55 1.39 2.36
C ALA A 17 -5.65 2.62 2.50
N LYS A 18 -4.33 2.42 2.68
CA LYS A 18 -3.36 3.53 2.79
C LYS A 18 -3.08 4.22 1.46
N VAL A 19 -3.07 3.51 0.34
CA VAL A 19 -2.91 4.13 -0.98
C VAL A 19 -4.16 4.94 -1.33
N LYS A 20 -5.35 4.44 -0.99
CA LYS A 20 -6.62 5.12 -1.24
C LYS A 20 -6.83 6.34 -0.36
N LYS A 21 -6.66 6.18 0.96
CA LYS A 21 -6.94 7.24 1.96
C LYS A 21 -5.73 8.12 2.27
N GLY A 22 -4.56 7.79 1.74
CA GLY A 22 -3.30 8.35 2.20
C GLY A 22 -2.89 7.75 3.54
N GLY A 23 -1.63 7.95 3.91
CA GLY A 23 -1.11 7.43 5.16
C GLY A 23 0.18 8.09 5.59
N SER A 24 0.30 8.42 6.86
CA SER A 24 1.52 8.94 7.46
C SER A 24 2.16 7.93 8.42
N GLY A 25 3.44 8.12 8.74
CA GLY A 25 4.13 7.45 9.86
C GLY A 25 4.64 6.03 9.60
N LYS A 26 4.02 5.24 8.72
CA LYS A 26 4.47 3.85 8.47
C LYS A 26 5.78 3.74 7.68
N TRP A 27 6.07 4.74 6.84
CA TRP A 27 7.22 4.77 5.92
C TRP A 27 8.14 5.98 6.11
N GLY A 28 7.82 6.85 7.07
CA GLY A 28 8.55 8.07 7.33
C GLY A 28 7.62 9.18 7.80
N THR A 29 8.21 10.35 8.01
CA THR A 29 7.51 11.58 8.39
C THR A 29 6.71 12.20 7.25
N VAL A 30 7.01 11.81 6.00
CA VAL A 30 6.28 12.29 4.82
C VAL A 30 4.95 11.54 4.72
N PRO A 31 3.80 12.24 4.86
CA PRO A 31 2.50 11.64 4.62
C PRO A 31 2.34 11.34 3.12
N MET A 32 1.90 10.13 2.80
CA MET A 32 1.44 9.81 1.46
C MET A 32 0.07 10.49 1.25
N PRO A 33 -0.09 11.40 0.27
CA PRO A 33 -1.38 12.01 -0.03
C PRO A 33 -2.38 10.94 -0.52
N PRO A 34 -3.69 11.14 -0.32
CA PRO A 34 -4.71 10.26 -0.88
C PRO A 34 -4.65 10.28 -2.41
N ASN A 35 -4.76 9.10 -3.02
CA ASN A 35 -4.81 8.93 -4.47
C ASN A 35 -6.23 8.56 -4.92
N PRO A 36 -7.18 9.51 -4.97
CA PRO A 36 -8.57 9.24 -5.37
C PRO A 36 -8.73 8.92 -6.85
N ALA A 37 -7.73 9.27 -7.68
CA ALA A 37 -7.74 9.04 -9.12
C ALA A 37 -7.38 7.59 -9.50
N VAL A 38 -6.92 6.77 -8.56
CA VAL A 38 -6.55 5.37 -8.82
C VAL A 38 -7.72 4.48 -8.43
N SER A 39 -8.21 3.68 -9.38
CA SER A 39 -9.31 2.75 -9.13
C SER A 39 -8.88 1.63 -8.19
N ASP A 40 -9.80 1.10 -7.37
CA ASP A 40 -9.52 -0.01 -6.43
C ASP A 40 -8.87 -1.23 -7.12
N ALA A 41 -9.21 -1.49 -8.38
CA ALA A 41 -8.62 -2.55 -9.19
C ALA A 41 -7.12 -2.31 -9.47
N ASP A 42 -6.73 -1.07 -9.77
CA ASP A 42 -5.33 -0.71 -10.02
C ASP A 42 -4.54 -0.66 -8.72
N ILE A 43 -5.14 -0.18 -7.63
CA ILE A 43 -4.53 -0.21 -6.29
C ILE A 43 -4.20 -1.66 -5.90
N LYS A 44 -5.14 -2.60 -6.09
CA LYS A 44 -4.91 -4.03 -5.84
C LYS A 44 -3.74 -4.58 -6.64
N LYS A 45 -3.66 -4.27 -7.94
CA LYS A 45 -2.55 -4.70 -8.80
C LYS A 45 -1.22 -4.11 -8.34
N LEU A 46 -1.19 -2.82 -8.02
CA LEU A 46 -0.01 -2.12 -7.52
C LEU A 46 0.48 -2.72 -6.20
N VAL A 47 -0.43 -2.92 -5.25
CA VAL A 47 -0.10 -3.49 -3.93
C VAL A 47 0.41 -4.93 -4.07
N ALA A 48 -0.25 -5.75 -4.88
CA ALA A 48 0.21 -7.11 -5.18
C ALA A 48 1.61 -7.11 -5.81
N TRP A 49 1.88 -6.21 -6.77
CA TRP A 49 3.19 -6.06 -7.39
C TRP A 49 4.25 -5.59 -6.38
N ILE A 50 3.93 -4.60 -5.54
CA ILE A 50 4.81 -4.07 -4.49
C ILE A 50 5.15 -5.13 -3.43
N LEU A 51 4.20 -6.01 -3.10
CA LEU A 51 4.40 -7.14 -2.18
C LEU A 51 5.15 -8.30 -2.84
N ALA A 52 5.06 -8.46 -4.17
CA ALA A 52 5.82 -9.44 -4.92
C ALA A 52 7.28 -9.01 -5.19
N THR A 53 7.56 -7.70 -5.15
CA THR A 53 8.89 -7.15 -5.44
C THR A 53 9.83 -7.36 -4.24
N LYS A 54 10.86 -8.22 -4.40
CA LYS A 54 11.84 -8.62 -3.36
C LYS A 54 12.76 -7.52 -2.86
#